data_AF-A0A8X6M8E1-F1
#
_entry.id   AF-A0A8X6M8E1-F1
#
_cell.length_a   1.000
_cell.length_b   1.000
_cell.length_c   1.000
_cell.angle_alpha   90.00
_cell.angle_beta   90.00
_cell.angle_gamma   90.00
#
_symmetry.space_group_name_H-M   'P 1'
#
loop_
_entity.id
_entity.type
_entity.pdbx_description
1 polymer ?
#
loop_
_entity_poly.entity_id
_entity_poly.type
_entity_poly.pdbx_seq_one_letter_code
_entity_poly.pdbx_strand_id
1 'polypeptide(L)'
;MLIMGPVSFIFAAYSSTMHPSLENINLFDIGSLKEETVKDILTEARVLPDRISTPICPICGHETSANKDSSRKLGWVWICKNKYRYGCSGKINPLSNTFFENIKIRLLDVFLLIICFVTKMQVSLVLEHLNLFRNRRGQPQMSWATIVDFYSRMREVTEIVASHHDKLLGGPDKTILLDETFLTKRKYNRGRKTQTMTQVVLGIYCREDKEGLFFLVDGKKKRDLWPLIARHCHPETSIICTDSATQYHSVNKLFNDAVHKTTNHKKGEFVSKIDKLNTINPLENENKHFKKAIVSRQSEKHLKQYMALHFYRRTRLSTMKSLDAKVQLFLEDISLVFPGYGKKGLELKKIEIPTVESEGISDKMPKTSNKKLLK
;
A
#
# COMPACT_ATOMS: atom_id res chain seq x y z
N MET A 1 -13.81 5.33 -2.95
CA MET A 1 -12.60 6.09 -2.57
C MET A 1 -11.85 5.24 -1.56
N LEU A 2 -10.51 5.17 -1.59
CA LEU A 2 -9.76 4.34 -0.64
C LEU A 2 -9.62 5.09 0.67
N ILE A 3 -10.19 4.52 1.72
CA ILE A 3 -10.30 5.08 3.06
C ILE A 3 -10.11 3.89 3.95
N MET A 4 -9.06 3.87 4.75
CA MET A 4 -8.61 2.69 5.50
C MET A 4 -9.44 2.57 6.78
N GLY A 5 -10.23 1.51 6.94
CA GLY A 5 -11.22 1.40 8.01
C GLY A 5 -11.41 -0.05 8.44
N PRO A 6 -12.05 -0.32 9.59
CA PRO A 6 -11.55 -1.26 10.60
C PRO A 6 -11.96 -2.73 10.37
N VAL A 7 -11.03 -3.68 10.48
CA VAL A 7 -11.12 -5.09 10.96
C VAL A 7 -9.70 -5.58 11.33
N SER A 8 -9.41 -5.62 12.63
CA SER A 8 -8.20 -6.23 13.23
C SER A 8 -7.84 -7.57 12.57
N PHE A 9 -6.64 -7.75 12.00
CA PHE A 9 -5.94 -9.06 11.95
C PHE A 9 -4.54 -9.12 11.27
N ILE A 10 -3.93 -8.04 10.74
CA ILE A 10 -2.66 -8.17 9.96
C ILE A 10 -1.36 -7.97 10.78
N PHE A 11 -1.44 -7.57 12.05
CA PHE A 11 -0.25 -7.30 12.88
C PHE A 11 0.22 -8.46 13.77
N ALA A 12 -0.43 -9.64 13.70
CA ALA A 12 0.08 -10.83 14.38
C ALA A 12 1.37 -11.29 13.69
N ALA A 13 2.47 -11.32 14.45
CA ALA A 13 3.78 -11.73 14.00
C ALA A 13 3.71 -13.07 13.26
N TYR A 14 3.94 -13.04 11.94
CA TYR A 14 4.15 -14.25 11.17
C TYR A 14 5.52 -14.80 11.58
N SER A 15 5.49 -15.76 12.50
CA SER A 15 6.63 -16.62 12.81
C SER A 15 6.77 -17.63 11.67
N SER A 16 7.33 -17.18 10.55
CA SER A 16 8.02 -18.09 9.64
C SER A 16 9.50 -17.91 9.86
N THR A 17 10.22 -19.01 10.12
CA THR A 17 11.68 -18.98 10.20
C THR A 17 12.20 -18.53 8.84
N MET A 18 12.96 -17.43 8.81
CA MET A 18 13.54 -16.89 7.59
C MET A 18 14.46 -17.94 6.94
N HIS A 19 14.36 -18.10 5.62
CA HIS A 19 15.20 -19.06 4.90
C HIS A 19 16.69 -18.67 5.06
N PRO A 20 17.63 -19.61 5.36
CA PRO A 20 19.04 -19.29 5.60
C PRO A 20 19.73 -18.51 4.47
N SER A 21 19.42 -18.83 3.20
CA SER A 21 19.92 -18.08 2.04
C SER A 21 19.37 -16.66 1.88
N LEU A 22 18.36 -16.27 2.67
CA LEU A 22 17.90 -14.89 2.75
C LEU A 22 18.61 -14.13 3.88
N GLU A 23 19.11 -14.81 4.91
CA GLU A 23 19.79 -14.17 6.03
C GLU A 23 20.98 -13.33 5.57
N ASN A 24 21.01 -12.07 6.00
CA ASN A 24 22.06 -11.11 5.65
C ASN A 24 22.21 -10.84 4.15
N ILE A 25 21.22 -11.19 3.31
CA ILE A 25 21.28 -10.90 1.88
C ILE A 25 21.51 -9.40 1.65
N ASN A 26 22.55 -9.06 0.90
CA ASN A 26 22.80 -7.70 0.46
C ASN A 26 22.64 -7.58 -1.06
N LEU A 27 22.61 -6.35 -1.58
CA LEU A 27 22.34 -6.08 -2.99
C LEU A 27 23.39 -6.69 -3.95
N PHE A 28 24.61 -6.96 -3.47
CA PHE A 28 25.69 -7.57 -4.25
C PHE A 28 25.57 -9.10 -4.31
N ASP A 29 25.06 -9.73 -3.24
CA ASP A 29 24.91 -11.20 -3.17
C ASP A 29 23.81 -11.72 -4.10
N ILE A 30 22.85 -10.87 -4.42
CA ILE A 30 21.74 -11.12 -5.35
C ILE A 30 22.24 -11.73 -6.69
N GLY A 31 23.43 -11.31 -7.13
CA GLY A 31 24.08 -11.81 -8.34
C GLY A 31 24.31 -13.32 -8.37
N SER A 32 24.47 -13.93 -7.19
CA SER A 32 24.86 -15.32 -7.00
C SER A 32 23.68 -16.29 -6.87
N LEU A 33 22.46 -15.77 -6.66
CA LEU A 33 21.28 -16.59 -6.42
C LEU A 33 20.99 -17.52 -7.60
N LYS A 34 20.71 -18.78 -7.26
CA LYS A 34 20.28 -19.82 -8.20
C LYS A 34 18.76 -19.93 -8.18
N GLU A 35 18.19 -20.38 -9.29
CA GLU A 35 16.73 -20.51 -9.41
C GLU A 35 16.15 -21.54 -8.45
N GLU A 36 16.91 -22.58 -8.09
CA GLU A 36 16.45 -23.58 -7.11
C GLU A 36 16.35 -23.00 -5.70
N THR A 37 17.38 -22.29 -5.24
CA THR A 37 17.36 -21.57 -3.95
C THR A 37 16.19 -20.59 -3.87
N VAL A 38 15.87 -19.91 -4.97
CA VAL A 38 14.71 -19.01 -5.01
C VAL A 38 13.39 -19.77 -4.86
N LYS A 39 13.25 -20.97 -5.44
CA LYS A 39 12.04 -21.78 -5.22
C LYS A 39 11.90 -22.17 -3.76
N ASP A 40 13.00 -22.54 -3.10
CA ASP A 40 12.99 -22.94 -1.69
C ASP A 40 12.55 -21.75 -0.81
N ILE A 41 13.18 -20.58 -0.97
CA ILE A 41 12.80 -19.33 -0.29
C ILE A 41 11.32 -19.02 -0.49
N LEU A 42 10.83 -19.07 -1.74
CA LEU A 42 9.44 -18.73 -2.05
C LEU A 42 8.44 -19.77 -1.51
N THR A 43 8.84 -21.03 -1.40
CA THR A 43 8.00 -22.11 -0.85
C THR A 43 7.92 -21.99 0.67
N GLU A 44 9.04 -21.74 1.35
CA GLU A 44 9.07 -21.47 2.80
C GLU A 44 8.27 -20.23 3.18
N ALA A 45 8.36 -19.16 2.37
CA ALA A 45 7.55 -17.96 2.53
C ALA A 45 6.07 -18.13 2.10
N ARG A 46 5.66 -19.34 1.70
CA ARG A 46 4.29 -19.70 1.28
C ARG A 46 3.76 -18.93 0.07
N VAL A 47 4.67 -18.34 -0.72
CA VAL A 47 4.32 -17.67 -1.98
C VAL A 47 4.17 -18.68 -3.12
N LEU A 48 4.96 -19.74 -3.09
CA LEU A 48 4.79 -20.92 -3.93
C LEU A 48 4.18 -22.07 -3.10
N PRO A 49 3.34 -22.92 -3.71
CA PRO A 49 2.86 -24.10 -3.03
C PRO A 49 3.96 -25.15 -2.91
N ASP A 50 3.93 -25.88 -1.80
CA ASP A 50 4.70 -27.11 -1.68
C ASP A 50 4.15 -28.18 -2.63
N ARG A 51 5.05 -29.00 -3.17
CA ARG A 51 4.74 -30.16 -4.00
C ARG A 51 4.01 -31.24 -3.21
N ILE A 52 4.26 -31.35 -1.90
CA ILE A 52 3.71 -32.41 -1.03
C ILE A 52 2.24 -32.13 -0.69
N SER A 53 1.88 -30.87 -0.44
CA SER A 53 0.51 -30.47 -0.12
C SER A 53 -0.39 -30.49 -1.37
N THR A 54 -1.14 -31.58 -1.56
CA THR A 54 -1.97 -31.77 -2.76
C THR A 54 -3.39 -31.24 -2.58
N PRO A 55 -3.89 -30.34 -3.43
CA PRO A 55 -5.26 -29.84 -3.37
C PRO A 55 -6.27 -30.90 -3.86
N ILE A 56 -7.54 -30.67 -3.55
CA ILE A 56 -8.65 -31.49 -4.04
C ILE A 56 -8.93 -31.17 -5.52
N CYS A 57 -9.30 -32.20 -6.29
CA CYS A 57 -9.66 -32.05 -7.69
C CYS A 57 -10.95 -31.21 -7.84
N PRO A 58 -10.96 -30.14 -8.68
CA PRO A 58 -12.14 -29.31 -8.87
C PRO A 58 -13.29 -30.01 -9.62
N ILE A 59 -13.01 -31.10 -10.33
CA ILE A 59 -14.00 -31.78 -11.18
C ILE A 59 -14.76 -32.85 -10.38
N CYS A 60 -14.06 -33.70 -9.64
CA CYS A 60 -14.66 -34.87 -8.98
C CYS A 60 -14.46 -34.91 -7.46
N GLY A 61 -13.86 -33.89 -6.85
CA GLY A 61 -13.68 -33.82 -5.40
C GLY A 61 -12.68 -34.83 -4.81
N HIS A 62 -11.98 -35.62 -5.63
CA HIS A 62 -10.99 -36.59 -5.16
C HIS A 62 -9.60 -35.96 -4.98
N GLU A 63 -8.75 -36.64 -4.21
CA GLU A 63 -7.35 -36.26 -4.04
C GLU A 63 -6.58 -36.18 -5.37
N THR A 64 -5.61 -35.29 -5.41
CA THR A 64 -4.65 -35.18 -6.51
C THR A 64 -3.28 -35.72 -6.11
N SER A 65 -2.42 -35.96 -7.08
CA SER A 65 -1.00 -36.28 -6.88
C SER A 65 -0.13 -35.33 -7.70
N ALA A 66 1.02 -34.95 -7.15
CA ALA A 66 1.99 -34.12 -7.86
C ALA A 66 2.82 -34.95 -8.85
N ASN A 67 2.57 -34.76 -10.14
CA ASN A 67 3.23 -35.49 -11.21
C ASN A 67 4.28 -34.60 -11.90
N LYS A 68 5.41 -35.19 -12.31
CA LYS A 68 6.46 -34.47 -13.05
C LYS A 68 5.92 -34.01 -14.40
N ASP A 69 6.13 -32.73 -14.71
CA ASP A 69 5.76 -32.10 -15.97
C ASP A 69 6.78 -30.99 -16.26
N SER A 70 7.81 -31.32 -17.04
CA SER A 70 8.91 -30.41 -17.38
C SER A 70 8.47 -29.22 -18.24
N SER A 71 7.27 -29.26 -18.83
CA SER A 71 6.72 -28.12 -19.58
C SER A 71 6.27 -26.98 -18.66
N ARG A 72 6.08 -27.26 -17.36
CA ARG A 72 5.64 -26.28 -16.37
C ARG A 72 6.83 -25.60 -15.70
N LYS A 73 6.62 -24.36 -15.25
CA LYS A 73 7.65 -23.55 -14.57
C LYS A 73 8.20 -24.20 -13.29
N LEU A 74 7.34 -24.86 -12.51
CA LEU A 74 7.80 -25.60 -11.33
C LEU A 74 8.29 -27.02 -11.66
N GLY A 75 8.14 -27.48 -12.91
CA GLY A 75 8.52 -28.84 -13.33
C GLY A 75 7.52 -29.93 -12.92
N TRP A 76 6.34 -29.56 -12.40
CA TRP A 76 5.30 -30.48 -11.97
C TRP A 76 3.90 -29.86 -12.05
N VAL A 77 2.88 -30.73 -11.98
CA VAL A 77 1.46 -30.40 -12.04
C VAL A 77 0.68 -31.35 -11.13
N TRP A 78 -0.40 -30.90 -10.49
CA TRP A 78 -1.29 -31.80 -9.76
C TRP A 78 -2.29 -32.45 -10.73
N ILE A 79 -2.39 -33.78 -10.69
CA ILE A 79 -3.31 -34.58 -11.51
C ILE A 79 -4.25 -35.34 -10.58
N CYS A 80 -5.53 -35.39 -10.93
CA CYS A 80 -6.50 -36.18 -10.18
C CYS A 80 -6.11 -37.67 -10.12
N LYS A 81 -6.08 -38.28 -8.93
CA LYS A 81 -5.84 -39.72 -8.77
C LYS A 81 -6.93 -40.56 -9.44
N ASN A 82 -8.15 -40.01 -9.55
CA ASN A 82 -9.29 -40.66 -10.19
C ASN A 82 -9.21 -40.73 -11.72
N LYS A 83 -8.16 -40.14 -12.32
CA LYS A 83 -7.92 -40.19 -13.76
C LYS A 83 -7.85 -41.61 -14.31
N TYR A 84 -7.17 -42.51 -13.60
CA TYR A 84 -6.94 -43.88 -14.06
C TYR A 84 -8.14 -44.80 -13.80
N ARG A 85 -8.93 -44.51 -12.76
CA ARG A 85 -10.06 -45.37 -12.34
C ARG A 85 -11.41 -44.96 -12.92
N TYR A 86 -11.65 -43.67 -13.14
CA TYR A 86 -12.93 -43.14 -13.65
C TYR A 86 -12.77 -42.08 -14.74
N GLY A 87 -11.58 -41.96 -15.35
CA GLY A 87 -11.36 -41.07 -16.49
C GLY A 87 -11.39 -39.57 -16.18
N CYS A 88 -11.27 -39.16 -14.90
CA CYS A 88 -11.28 -37.75 -14.54
C CYS A 88 -10.09 -36.99 -15.18
N SER A 89 -10.38 -35.94 -15.94
CA SER A 89 -9.38 -35.12 -16.64
C SER A 89 -8.79 -33.97 -15.79
N GLY A 90 -9.09 -33.94 -14.49
CA GLY A 90 -8.71 -32.85 -13.59
C GLY A 90 -7.19 -32.66 -13.49
N LYS A 91 -6.75 -31.45 -13.84
CA LYS A 91 -5.36 -30.98 -13.72
C LYS A 91 -5.36 -29.60 -13.09
N ILE A 92 -4.45 -29.35 -12.16
CA ILE A 92 -4.34 -28.07 -11.46
C ILE A 92 -2.94 -27.53 -11.67
N ASN A 93 -2.84 -26.32 -12.19
CA ASN A 93 -1.57 -25.60 -12.30
C ASN A 93 -1.14 -25.12 -10.90
N PRO A 94 0.06 -25.49 -10.42
CA PRO A 94 0.53 -25.07 -9.10
C PRO A 94 0.60 -23.55 -8.92
N LEU A 95 0.83 -22.81 -10.02
CA LEU A 95 0.93 -21.36 -9.96
C LEU A 95 -0.42 -20.65 -9.99
N SER A 96 -1.54 -21.37 -10.07
CA SER A 96 -2.87 -20.75 -10.05
C SER A 96 -3.15 -20.06 -8.72
N ASN A 97 -3.68 -18.84 -8.78
CA ASN A 97 -3.92 -17.97 -7.62
C ASN A 97 -2.65 -17.69 -6.78
N THR A 98 -1.49 -17.70 -7.42
CA THR A 98 -0.21 -17.26 -6.83
C THR A 98 0.24 -15.96 -7.49
N PHE A 99 1.16 -15.23 -6.87
CA PHE A 99 1.79 -14.04 -7.47
C PHE A 99 2.47 -14.32 -8.81
N PHE A 100 2.88 -15.59 -8.99
CA PHE A 100 3.59 -16.13 -10.15
C PHE A 100 2.64 -16.72 -11.21
N GLU A 101 1.33 -16.50 -11.09
CA GLU A 101 0.37 -16.90 -12.12
C GLU A 101 0.69 -16.23 -13.47
N ASN A 102 0.68 -17.05 -14.52
CA ASN A 102 0.91 -16.64 -15.92
C ASN A 102 2.24 -15.91 -16.20
N ILE A 103 3.26 -16.08 -15.37
CA ILE A 103 4.59 -15.49 -15.65
C ILE A 103 5.25 -16.15 -16.85
N LYS A 104 5.97 -15.33 -17.63
CA LYS A 104 6.78 -15.80 -18.78
C LYS A 104 8.28 -15.82 -18.47
N ILE A 105 8.73 -14.96 -17.57
CA ILE A 105 10.13 -14.87 -17.13
C ILE A 105 10.47 -15.94 -16.08
N ARG A 106 11.72 -16.00 -15.61
CA ARG A 106 12.17 -16.97 -14.60
C ARG A 106 11.73 -16.54 -13.21
N LEU A 107 11.60 -17.49 -12.28
CA LEU A 107 11.26 -17.18 -10.88
C LEU A 107 12.35 -16.31 -10.24
N LEU A 108 13.60 -16.62 -10.56
CA LEU A 108 14.76 -15.81 -10.18
C LEU A 108 14.56 -14.35 -10.61
N ASP A 109 14.23 -14.07 -11.87
CA ASP A 109 14.09 -12.69 -12.35
C ASP A 109 12.99 -11.92 -11.59
N VAL A 110 11.85 -12.56 -11.29
CA VAL A 110 10.78 -11.93 -10.50
C VAL A 110 11.22 -11.68 -9.06
N PHE A 111 11.95 -12.61 -8.45
CA PHE A 111 12.49 -12.44 -7.11
C PHE A 111 13.50 -11.27 -7.04
N LEU A 112 14.34 -11.12 -8.07
CA LEU A 112 15.20 -9.95 -8.22
C LEU A 112 14.39 -8.64 -8.28
N LEU A 113 13.29 -8.63 -9.05
CA LEU A 113 12.40 -7.48 -9.13
C LEU A 113 11.75 -7.15 -7.78
N ILE A 114 11.40 -8.16 -6.96
CA ILE A 114 10.91 -7.99 -5.60
C ILE A 114 11.95 -7.27 -4.74
N ILE A 115 13.20 -7.73 -4.76
CA ILE A 115 14.27 -7.10 -3.97
C ILE A 115 14.48 -5.65 -4.43
N CYS A 116 14.55 -5.40 -5.74
CA CYS A 116 14.65 -4.06 -6.32
C CYS A 116 13.48 -3.14 -5.91
N PHE A 117 12.26 -3.67 -5.85
CA PHE A 117 11.07 -2.92 -5.47
C PHE A 117 11.11 -2.50 -3.99
N VAL A 118 11.47 -3.45 -3.11
CA VAL A 118 11.59 -3.23 -1.66
C VAL A 118 12.71 -2.24 -1.32
N THR A 119 13.82 -2.28 -2.07
CA THR A 119 14.95 -1.33 -1.98
C THR A 119 14.69 0.02 -2.66
N LYS A 120 13.50 0.21 -3.24
CA LYS A 120 13.08 1.45 -3.90
C LYS A 120 13.93 1.82 -5.13
N MET A 121 14.48 0.83 -5.82
CA MET A 121 15.25 1.05 -7.05
C MET A 121 14.33 1.57 -8.17
N GLN A 122 14.86 2.54 -8.93
CA GLN A 122 14.17 3.10 -10.09
C GLN A 122 14.15 2.10 -11.24
N VAL A 123 13.05 2.09 -12.01
CA VAL A 123 12.83 1.13 -13.11
C VAL A 123 13.96 1.17 -14.14
N SER A 124 14.53 2.34 -14.43
CA SER A 124 15.67 2.50 -15.34
C SER A 124 16.91 1.76 -14.86
N LEU A 125 17.28 1.93 -13.60
CA LEU A 125 18.43 1.26 -13.00
C LEU A 125 18.21 -0.26 -12.94
N VAL A 126 16.99 -0.70 -12.62
CA VAL A 126 16.63 -2.12 -12.61
C VAL A 126 16.74 -2.72 -14.01
N LEU A 127 16.25 -2.02 -15.03
CA LEU A 127 16.32 -2.47 -16.42
C LEU A 127 17.78 -2.69 -16.84
N GLU A 128 18.65 -1.72 -16.59
CA GLU A 128 20.07 -1.79 -16.92
C GLU A 128 20.74 -2.96 -16.21
N HIS A 129 20.65 -3.02 -14.87
CA HIS A 129 21.34 -4.03 -14.07
C HIS A 129 20.82 -5.45 -14.34
N LEU A 130 19.51 -5.62 -14.50
CA LEU A 130 18.91 -6.92 -14.78
C LEU A 130 19.28 -7.40 -16.18
N ASN A 131 19.35 -6.50 -17.17
CA ASN A 131 19.80 -6.86 -18.52
C ASN A 131 21.28 -7.24 -18.55
N LEU A 132 22.15 -6.55 -17.80
CA LEU A 132 23.56 -6.97 -17.64
C LEU A 132 23.65 -8.38 -17.01
N PHE A 133 22.88 -8.64 -15.95
CA PHE A 133 22.82 -9.95 -15.30
C PHE A 133 22.30 -11.06 -16.23
N ARG A 134 21.33 -10.76 -17.08
CA ARG A 134 20.74 -11.68 -18.06
C ARG A 134 21.70 -11.97 -19.21
N ASN A 135 22.34 -10.93 -19.76
CA ASN A 135 23.33 -11.05 -20.83
C ASN A 135 24.49 -11.96 -20.42
N ARG A 136 25.01 -11.82 -19.19
CA ARG A 136 26.06 -12.71 -18.64
C ARG A 136 25.66 -14.19 -18.57
N ARG A 137 24.37 -14.50 -18.60
CA ARG A 137 23.82 -15.87 -18.60
C ARG A 137 23.23 -16.27 -19.96
N GLY A 138 23.53 -15.54 -21.03
CA GLY A 138 23.00 -15.79 -22.37
C GLY A 138 21.48 -15.66 -22.47
N GLN A 139 20.85 -14.90 -21.57
CA GLN A 139 19.39 -14.72 -21.55
C GLN A 139 18.98 -13.49 -22.37
N PRO A 140 17.81 -13.52 -23.06
CA PRO A 140 17.30 -12.37 -23.79
C PRO A 140 17.09 -11.16 -22.89
N GLN A 141 17.23 -9.94 -23.43
CA GLN A 141 16.96 -8.72 -22.67
C GLN A 141 15.50 -8.65 -22.21
N MET A 142 15.31 -8.10 -21.01
CA MET A 142 14.00 -7.77 -20.46
C MET A 142 13.51 -6.44 -21.02
N SER A 143 12.21 -6.36 -21.28
CA SER A 143 11.59 -5.11 -21.72
C SER A 143 11.27 -4.20 -20.52
N TRP A 144 11.30 -2.88 -20.75
CA TRP A 144 10.83 -1.88 -19.78
C TRP A 144 9.39 -2.17 -19.33
N ALA A 145 8.51 -2.53 -20.27
CA ALA A 145 7.11 -2.82 -20.00
C ALA A 145 6.93 -3.96 -19.01
N THR A 146 7.74 -5.02 -19.10
CA THR A 146 7.73 -6.14 -18.16
C THR A 146 8.04 -5.69 -16.73
N ILE A 147 9.07 -4.86 -16.55
CA ILE A 147 9.45 -4.36 -15.22
C ILE A 147 8.36 -3.46 -14.63
N VAL A 148 7.79 -2.57 -15.45
CA VAL A 148 6.68 -1.71 -15.03
C VAL A 148 5.46 -2.53 -14.63
N ASP A 149 5.14 -3.59 -15.36
CA ASP A 149 4.02 -4.50 -15.04
C ASP A 149 4.21 -5.18 -13.68
N PHE A 150 5.40 -5.76 -13.43
CA PHE A 150 5.72 -6.35 -12.12
C PHE A 150 5.70 -5.32 -11.00
N TYR A 151 6.23 -4.12 -11.22
CA TYR A 151 6.13 -3.02 -10.25
C TYR A 151 4.69 -2.61 -10.00
N SER A 152 3.81 -2.71 -11.01
CA SER A 152 2.38 -2.47 -10.86
C SER A 152 1.71 -3.56 -10.02
N ARG A 153 2.01 -4.83 -10.32
CA ARG A 153 1.51 -5.97 -9.54
C ARG A 153 1.95 -5.91 -8.07
N MET A 154 3.20 -5.51 -7.82
CA MET A 154 3.70 -5.29 -6.46
C MET A 154 3.00 -4.12 -5.76
N ARG A 155 2.66 -3.04 -6.48
CA ARG A 155 1.84 -1.97 -5.91
C ARG A 155 0.43 -2.43 -5.56
N GLU A 156 -0.18 -3.32 -6.35
CA GLU A 156 -1.49 -3.91 -6.03
C GLU A 156 -1.45 -4.67 -4.70
N VAL A 157 -0.39 -5.44 -4.45
CA VAL A 157 -0.16 -6.07 -3.12
C VAL A 157 -0.13 -5.01 -2.03
N THR A 158 0.67 -3.94 -2.19
CA THR A 158 0.75 -2.87 -1.18
C THR A 158 -0.57 -2.13 -0.98
N GLU A 159 -1.39 -2.01 -2.03
CA GLU A 159 -2.72 -1.38 -1.99
C GLU A 159 -3.71 -2.20 -1.19
N ILE A 160 -3.76 -3.52 -1.44
CA ILE A 160 -4.61 -4.45 -0.71
C ILE A 160 -4.21 -4.49 0.76
N VAL A 161 -2.92 -4.66 1.07
CA VAL A 161 -2.44 -4.72 2.46
C VAL A 161 -2.69 -3.40 3.19
N ALA A 162 -2.42 -2.25 2.56
CA ALA A 162 -2.70 -0.94 3.16
C ALA A 162 -4.19 -0.73 3.43
N SER A 163 -5.09 -1.29 2.62
CA SER A 163 -6.55 -1.15 2.83
C SER A 163 -7.09 -1.84 4.09
N HIS A 164 -6.29 -2.71 4.72
CA HIS A 164 -6.61 -3.43 5.96
C HIS A 164 -5.82 -2.88 7.17
N HIS A 165 -5.34 -1.65 7.06
CA HIS A 165 -4.70 -0.97 8.17
C HIS A 165 -5.74 -0.14 8.94
N ASP A 166 -6.02 -0.58 10.16
CA ASP A 166 -7.26 -0.23 10.87
C ASP A 166 -7.05 0.61 12.13
N LYS A 167 -5.85 1.18 12.26
CA LYS A 167 -5.47 1.99 13.39
C LYS A 167 -6.01 3.42 13.22
N LEU A 168 -6.73 3.91 14.22
CA LEU A 168 -7.03 5.33 14.38
C LEU A 168 -5.76 6.09 14.76
N LEU A 169 -5.53 7.24 14.13
CA LEU A 169 -4.42 8.11 14.49
C LEU A 169 -4.76 8.96 15.72
N GLY A 170 -3.76 9.21 16.56
CA GLY A 170 -3.92 10.04 17.75
C GLY A 170 -4.38 9.22 18.95
N GLY A 171 -5.12 9.86 19.86
CA GLY A 171 -5.54 9.30 21.14
C GLY A 171 -5.11 10.16 22.33
N PRO A 172 -5.34 9.65 23.56
CA PRO A 172 -4.93 10.35 24.77
C PRO A 172 -3.47 10.76 24.73
N ASP A 173 -3.19 11.98 25.15
CA ASP A 173 -1.87 12.63 25.20
C ASP A 173 -1.16 12.78 23.84
N LYS A 174 -1.87 12.62 22.72
CA LYS A 174 -1.32 12.73 21.37
C LYS A 174 -1.77 13.99 20.62
N THR A 175 -0.94 14.37 19.66
CA THR A 175 -1.12 15.52 18.79
C THR A 175 -1.39 15.08 17.36
N ILE A 176 -2.51 15.54 16.80
CA ILE A 176 -2.82 15.38 15.38
C ILE A 176 -2.53 16.67 14.62
N LEU A 177 -1.81 16.55 13.51
CA LEU A 177 -1.53 17.62 12.56
C LEU A 177 -2.44 17.43 11.34
N LEU A 178 -3.07 18.51 10.87
CA LEU A 178 -3.92 18.51 9.67
C LEU A 178 -3.45 19.59 8.69
N ASP A 179 -3.32 19.22 7.43
CA ASP A 179 -2.95 20.11 6.33
C ASP A 179 -3.42 19.53 4.99
N GLU A 180 -3.73 20.39 4.03
CA GLU A 180 -4.01 19.98 2.66
C GLU A 180 -2.83 20.26 1.75
N THR A 181 -2.52 19.27 0.93
CA THR A 181 -1.44 19.36 -0.04
C THR A 181 -1.92 19.15 -1.46
N PHE A 182 -1.31 19.90 -2.38
CA PHE A 182 -1.63 19.86 -3.81
C PHE A 182 -0.63 18.96 -4.52
N LEU A 183 -1.13 17.94 -5.20
CA LEU A 183 -0.31 17.14 -6.09
C LEU A 183 -0.01 17.93 -7.37
N THR A 184 -1.03 18.49 -8.01
CA THR A 184 -0.89 19.32 -9.21
C THR A 184 -1.18 20.79 -8.89
N LYS A 185 -0.31 21.68 -9.38
CA LYS A 185 -0.56 23.12 -9.41
C LYS A 185 -0.70 23.55 -10.88
N ARG A 186 -1.52 24.57 -11.14
CA ARG A 186 -1.63 25.16 -12.48
C ARG A 186 -0.29 25.74 -12.91
N LYS A 187 0.04 25.65 -14.20
CA LYS A 187 1.11 26.43 -14.79
C LYS A 187 0.74 27.92 -14.65
N TYR A 188 1.54 28.69 -13.92
CA TYR A 188 1.35 30.12 -13.67
C TYR A 188 0.02 30.53 -13.01
N ASN A 189 -0.71 29.63 -12.34
CA ASN A 189 -2.06 29.90 -11.80
C ASN A 189 -3.12 30.34 -12.85
N ARG A 190 -2.81 30.26 -14.15
CA ARG A 190 -3.69 30.70 -15.26
C ARG A 190 -4.37 29.50 -15.95
N GLY A 191 -5.47 29.75 -16.68
CA GLY A 191 -6.19 28.75 -17.49
C GLY A 191 -7.52 28.23 -16.92
N ARG A 192 -8.25 27.43 -17.73
CA ARG A 192 -9.58 26.87 -17.42
C ARG A 192 -9.52 25.95 -16.19
N LYS A 193 -10.48 26.08 -15.27
CA LYS A 193 -10.62 25.15 -14.14
C LYS A 193 -11.23 23.84 -14.65
N THR A 194 -10.42 22.79 -14.81
CA THR A 194 -10.93 21.41 -14.92
C THR A 194 -10.80 20.72 -13.57
N GLN A 195 -11.80 19.91 -13.19
CA GLN A 195 -11.82 19.15 -11.92
C GLN A 195 -10.58 18.26 -11.77
N THR A 196 -10.02 17.77 -12.89
CA THR A 196 -8.83 16.93 -12.95
C THR A 196 -7.50 17.66 -12.68
N MET A 197 -7.46 18.99 -12.68
CA MET A 197 -6.20 19.76 -12.59
C MET A 197 -5.77 20.16 -11.18
N THR A 198 -6.60 19.99 -10.16
CA THR A 198 -6.23 20.28 -8.76
C THR A 198 -6.60 19.10 -7.89
N GLN A 199 -5.76 18.08 -7.88
CA GLN A 199 -5.86 16.98 -6.94
C GLN A 199 -5.44 17.47 -5.56
N VAL A 200 -6.41 17.53 -4.66
CA VAL A 200 -6.22 17.90 -3.26
C VAL A 200 -6.08 16.63 -2.46
N VAL A 201 -5.08 16.60 -1.58
CA VAL A 201 -4.86 15.51 -0.65
C VAL A 201 -4.92 16.08 0.76
N LEU A 202 -5.79 15.53 1.59
CA LEU A 202 -5.78 15.76 3.03
C LEU A 202 -4.70 14.89 3.66
N GLY A 203 -3.77 15.50 4.38
CA GLY A 203 -2.81 14.81 5.24
C GLY A 203 -3.28 14.87 6.70
N ILE A 204 -3.32 13.72 7.36
CA ILE A 204 -3.53 13.58 8.80
C ILE A 204 -2.28 12.93 9.37
N TYR A 205 -1.64 13.54 10.35
CA TYR A 205 -0.38 13.02 10.90
C TYR A 205 -0.40 13.04 12.42
N CYS A 206 -0.11 11.91 13.06
CA CYS A 206 0.14 11.85 14.50
C CYS A 206 1.62 12.09 14.77
N ARG A 207 1.92 13.14 15.54
CA ARG A 207 3.29 13.56 15.81
C ARG A 207 4.08 12.50 16.58
N GLU A 208 3.47 11.94 17.61
CA GLU A 208 4.08 11.00 18.54
C GLU A 208 4.30 9.64 17.88
N ASP A 209 3.29 9.16 17.13
CA ASP A 209 3.38 7.89 16.39
C ASP A 209 4.27 7.98 15.13
N LYS A 210 4.58 9.20 14.69
CA LYS A 210 5.29 9.51 13.44
C LYS A 210 4.63 8.89 12.20
N GLU A 211 3.31 8.78 12.24
CA GLU A 211 2.49 8.08 11.25
C GLU A 211 1.53 9.06 10.56
N GLY A 212 1.35 8.90 9.25
CA GLY A 212 0.51 9.77 8.44
C GLY A 212 -0.40 9.03 7.48
N LEU A 213 -1.64 9.50 7.37
CA LEU A 213 -2.65 9.06 6.42
C LEU A 213 -2.91 10.16 5.41
N PHE A 214 -3.07 9.77 4.13
CA PHE A 214 -3.24 10.69 3.02
C PHE A 214 -4.47 10.30 2.20
N PHE A 215 -5.41 11.23 2.07
CA PHE A 215 -6.69 10.98 1.40
C PHE A 215 -6.85 11.92 0.21
N LEU A 216 -7.15 11.37 -0.96
CA LEU A 216 -7.58 12.17 -2.11
C LEU A 216 -8.99 12.70 -1.81
N VAL A 217 -9.20 14.01 -1.93
CA VAL A 217 -10.47 14.67 -1.59
C VAL A 217 -11.02 15.49 -2.77
N ASP A 218 -12.34 15.55 -2.87
CA ASP A 218 -13.05 16.25 -3.95
C ASP A 218 -13.02 17.78 -3.79
N GLY A 219 -12.65 18.27 -2.60
CA GLY A 219 -12.65 19.70 -2.29
C GLY A 219 -11.88 20.02 -1.01
N LYS A 220 -12.04 21.26 -0.55
CA LYS A 220 -11.38 21.81 0.65
C LYS A 220 -12.37 22.30 1.69
N LYS A 221 -13.66 22.06 1.48
CA LYS A 221 -14.67 22.54 2.41
C LYS A 221 -14.70 21.60 3.62
N LYS A 222 -15.18 22.10 4.75
CA LYS A 222 -15.42 21.29 5.96
C LYS A 222 -16.12 19.97 5.65
N ARG A 223 -17.17 20.00 4.83
CA ARG A 223 -17.95 18.81 4.43
C ARG A 223 -17.12 17.76 3.67
N ASP A 224 -16.04 18.16 3.01
CA ASP A 224 -15.19 17.27 2.20
C ASP A 224 -14.05 16.68 3.06
N LEU A 225 -13.68 17.34 4.18
CA LEU A 225 -12.51 17.01 5.01
C LEU A 225 -12.89 16.42 6.38
N TRP A 226 -13.87 17.01 7.06
CA TRP A 226 -14.25 16.64 8.42
C TRP A 226 -14.74 15.19 8.56
N PRO A 227 -15.50 14.63 7.59
CA PRO A 227 -15.86 13.21 7.67
C PRO A 227 -14.64 12.29 7.69
N LEU A 228 -13.58 12.60 6.93
CA LEU A 228 -12.33 11.85 6.95
C LEU A 228 -11.59 12.00 8.28
N ILE A 229 -11.55 13.22 8.83
CA ILE A 229 -10.92 13.50 10.12
C ILE A 229 -11.64 12.74 11.24
N ALA A 230 -12.97 12.77 11.26
CA ALA A 230 -13.77 12.07 12.25
C ALA A 230 -13.59 10.55 12.19
N ARG A 231 -13.51 9.99 10.97
CA ARG A 231 -13.35 8.54 10.78
C ARG A 231 -11.98 8.02 11.20
N HIS A 232 -10.92 8.78 10.97
CA HIS A 232 -9.55 8.26 11.08
C HIS A 232 -8.77 8.78 12.30
N CYS A 233 -9.28 9.78 13.00
CA CYS A 233 -8.66 10.28 14.21
C CYS A 233 -9.38 9.71 15.44
N HIS A 234 -8.62 9.38 16.48
CA HIS A 234 -9.18 8.92 17.73
C HIS A 234 -9.95 10.06 18.43
N PRO A 235 -11.19 9.85 18.92
CA PRO A 235 -12.03 10.90 19.50
C PRO A 235 -11.41 11.56 20.75
N GLU A 236 -10.59 10.81 21.49
CA GLU A 236 -9.86 11.29 22.69
C GLU A 236 -8.51 11.95 22.37
N THR A 237 -8.29 12.40 21.14
CA THR A 237 -7.06 13.14 20.79
C THR A 237 -6.94 14.43 21.60
N SER A 238 -5.81 14.64 22.26
CA SER A 238 -5.63 15.79 23.17
C SER A 238 -5.38 17.11 22.46
N ILE A 239 -4.59 17.12 21.39
CA ILE A 239 -4.19 18.37 20.70
C ILE A 239 -4.36 18.22 19.18
N ILE A 240 -4.90 19.25 18.55
CA ILE A 240 -4.97 19.37 17.10
C ILE A 240 -4.21 20.61 16.67
N CYS A 241 -3.27 20.46 15.74
CA CYS A 241 -2.52 21.58 15.15
C CYS A 241 -2.86 21.72 13.67
N THR A 242 -3.26 22.91 13.24
CA THR A 242 -3.53 23.21 11.84
C THR A 242 -2.92 24.55 11.44
N ASP A 243 -2.91 24.86 10.14
CA ASP A 243 -2.75 26.24 9.71
C ASP A 243 -4.00 27.08 10.08
N SER A 244 -3.95 28.38 9.85
CA SER A 244 -5.08 29.29 10.09
C SER A 244 -6.13 29.29 8.97
N ALA A 245 -6.29 28.18 8.22
CA ALA A 245 -7.27 28.11 7.15
C ALA A 245 -8.69 27.90 7.68
N THR A 246 -9.67 28.49 7.00
CA THR A 246 -11.06 28.59 7.48
C THR A 246 -11.76 27.23 7.59
N GLN A 247 -11.33 26.25 6.81
CA GLN A 247 -11.86 24.89 6.86
C GLN A 247 -11.49 24.14 8.15
N TYR A 248 -10.46 24.57 8.88
CA TYR A 248 -10.10 23.98 10.17
C TYR A 248 -10.67 24.73 11.37
N HIS A 249 -11.30 25.89 11.18
CA HIS A 249 -11.92 26.62 12.29
C HIS A 249 -12.89 25.73 13.06
N SER A 250 -12.68 25.59 14.37
CA SER A 250 -13.48 24.75 15.26
C SER A 250 -13.43 23.24 14.95
N VAL A 251 -12.35 22.74 14.33
CA VAL A 251 -12.19 21.30 14.05
C VAL A 251 -12.13 20.46 15.33
N ASN A 252 -11.76 21.05 16.48
CA ASN A 252 -11.82 20.39 17.78
C ASN A 252 -13.20 19.87 18.16
N LYS A 253 -14.28 20.42 17.59
CA LYS A 253 -15.64 19.89 17.82
C LYS A 253 -15.81 18.44 17.38
N LEU A 254 -14.96 17.95 16.48
CA LEU A 254 -14.97 16.54 16.06
C LEU A 254 -14.50 15.59 17.18
N PHE A 255 -13.85 16.12 18.21
CA PHE A 255 -13.22 15.39 19.31
C PHE A 255 -13.92 15.73 20.62
N ASN A 256 -13.61 14.98 21.69
CA ASN A 256 -14.23 15.18 23.00
C ASN A 256 -13.72 16.48 23.65
N ASP A 257 -12.43 16.51 24.02
CA ASP A 257 -11.83 17.62 24.79
C ASP A 257 -10.57 18.21 24.13
N ALA A 258 -10.41 18.00 22.82
CA ALA A 258 -9.21 18.40 22.11
C ALA A 258 -8.99 19.92 22.12
N VAL A 259 -7.74 20.34 22.38
CA VAL A 259 -7.30 21.73 22.22
C VAL A 259 -6.88 21.97 20.78
N HIS A 260 -7.54 22.93 20.10
CA HIS A 260 -7.14 23.35 18.76
C HIS A 260 -6.11 24.47 18.81
N LYS A 261 -4.92 24.21 18.28
CA LYS A 261 -3.84 25.18 18.08
C LYS A 261 -3.69 25.50 16.59
N THR A 262 -3.43 26.76 16.29
CA THR A 262 -3.28 27.24 14.90
C THR A 262 -1.96 27.99 14.71
N THR A 263 -1.30 27.81 13.57
CA THR A 263 -0.18 28.66 13.12
C THR A 263 -0.61 29.60 12.00
N ASN A 264 -0.11 30.84 11.99
CA ASN A 264 -0.46 31.84 10.97
C ASN A 264 0.72 32.10 10.02
N HIS A 265 0.74 31.37 8.90
CA HIS A 265 1.82 31.46 7.93
C HIS A 265 1.87 32.83 7.22
N LYS A 266 0.77 33.58 7.16
CA LYS A 266 0.75 34.93 6.57
C LYS A 266 1.54 35.94 7.39
N LYS A 267 1.75 35.67 8.68
CA LYS A 267 2.55 36.51 9.58
C LYS A 267 4.00 36.01 9.71
N GLY A 268 4.41 35.02 8.92
CA GLY A 268 5.73 34.39 9.01
C GLY A 268 5.90 33.45 10.20
N GLU A 269 4.81 33.06 10.86
CA GLU A 269 4.84 32.15 12.02
C GLU A 269 4.70 30.69 11.56
N PHE A 270 5.82 30.06 11.21
CA PHE A 270 5.90 28.61 10.91
C PHE A 270 5.99 27.75 12.18
N VAL A 271 6.36 28.37 13.29
CA VAL A 271 6.34 27.84 14.66
C VAL A 271 5.86 28.97 15.55
N SER A 272 4.93 28.70 16.48
CA SER A 272 4.53 29.74 17.44
C SER A 272 5.73 30.18 18.28
N LYS A 273 5.90 31.49 18.41
CA LYS A 273 6.97 32.08 19.24
C LYS A 273 6.80 31.80 20.73
N ILE A 274 5.56 31.51 21.15
CA ILE A 274 5.17 31.28 22.54
C ILE A 274 5.15 29.77 22.86
N ASP A 275 4.65 28.95 21.93
CA ASP A 275 4.56 27.50 22.08
C ASP A 275 5.23 26.80 20.89
N LYS A 276 6.47 26.36 21.07
CA LYS A 276 7.24 25.67 20.01
C LYS A 276 6.58 24.37 19.56
N LEU A 277 5.67 23.80 20.34
CA LEU A 277 4.91 22.59 19.98
C LEU A 277 3.70 22.90 19.11
N ASN A 278 3.30 24.16 18.93
CA ASN A 278 2.29 24.56 17.95
C ASN A 278 2.95 24.76 16.58
N THR A 279 3.12 23.66 15.84
CA THR A 279 3.67 23.63 14.48
C THR A 279 3.15 22.44 13.71
N ILE A 280 2.97 22.63 12.39
CA ILE A 280 2.60 21.58 11.44
C ILE A 280 3.78 21.10 10.58
N ASN A 281 5.00 21.59 10.86
CA ASN A 281 6.21 21.25 10.10
C ASN A 281 6.46 19.74 9.89
N PRO A 282 6.19 18.84 10.86
CA PRO A 282 6.34 17.40 10.61
C PRO A 282 5.45 16.90 9.47
N LEU A 283 4.19 17.37 9.41
CA LEU A 283 3.27 17.03 8.33
C LEU A 283 3.68 17.68 7.00
N GLU A 284 4.18 18.92 7.01
CA GLU A 284 4.70 19.55 5.79
C GLU A 284 5.91 18.79 5.20
N ASN A 285 6.79 18.30 6.07
CA ASN A 285 7.90 17.43 5.67
C ASN A 285 7.39 16.10 5.11
N GLU A 286 6.41 15.47 5.73
CA GLU A 286 5.80 14.24 5.21
C GLU A 286 5.11 14.48 3.85
N ASN A 287 4.41 15.61 3.70
CA ASN A 287 3.82 16.06 2.43
C ASN A 287 4.87 16.15 1.31
N LYS A 288 6.08 16.62 1.61
CA LYS A 288 7.20 16.65 0.66
C LYS A 288 7.66 15.25 0.26
N HIS A 289 7.78 14.32 1.21
CA HIS A 289 8.13 12.92 0.94
C HIS A 289 7.05 12.21 0.13
N PHE A 290 5.80 12.38 0.52
CA PHE A 290 4.62 11.87 -0.20
C PHE A 290 4.61 12.32 -1.66
N LYS A 291 4.77 13.63 -1.93
CA LYS A 291 4.80 14.16 -3.31
C LYS A 291 5.91 13.58 -4.16
N LYS A 292 7.08 13.30 -3.58
CA LYS A 292 8.20 12.64 -4.26
C LYS A 292 7.91 11.15 -4.55
N ALA A 293 7.16 10.48 -3.69
CA ALA A 293 6.81 9.07 -3.87
C ALA A 293 5.78 8.84 -4.99
N ILE A 294 4.96 9.85 -5.30
CA ILE A 294 4.00 9.80 -6.42
C ILE A 294 4.72 10.04 -7.75
N VAL A 295 5.11 8.96 -8.43
CA VAL A 295 5.85 9.01 -9.70
C VAL A 295 4.92 9.21 -10.92
N SER A 296 3.69 8.68 -10.88
CA SER A 296 2.70 8.87 -11.94
C SER A 296 1.36 9.35 -11.39
N ARG A 297 0.71 10.21 -12.16
CA ARG A 297 -0.59 10.83 -11.87
C ARG A 297 -1.56 10.73 -13.06
N GLN A 298 -1.21 9.91 -14.04
CA GLN A 298 -1.93 9.82 -15.32
C GLN A 298 -3.33 9.23 -15.17
N SER A 299 -3.55 8.38 -14.17
CA SER A 299 -4.85 7.83 -13.83
C SER A 299 -5.07 7.84 -12.32
N GLU A 300 -6.34 7.90 -11.91
CA GLU A 300 -6.71 7.84 -10.49
C GLU A 300 -6.31 6.51 -9.86
N LYS A 301 -6.41 5.39 -10.61
CA LYS A 301 -5.93 4.06 -10.17
C LYS A 301 -4.44 4.10 -9.84
N HIS A 302 -3.60 4.62 -10.74
CA HIS A 302 -2.16 4.68 -10.48
C HIS A 302 -1.84 5.59 -9.30
N LEU A 303 -2.50 6.74 -9.20
CA LEU A 303 -2.29 7.64 -8.07
C LEU A 303 -2.57 6.92 -6.75
N LYS A 304 -3.71 6.24 -6.62
CA LYS A 304 -4.08 5.45 -5.43
C LYS A 304 -3.02 4.40 -5.08
N GLN A 305 -2.54 3.65 -6.08
CA GLN A 305 -1.46 2.68 -5.90
C GLN A 305 -0.17 3.31 -5.38
N TYR A 306 0.24 4.48 -5.88
CA TYR A 306 1.41 5.18 -5.37
C TYR A 306 1.20 5.74 -3.96
N MET A 307 -0.01 6.21 -3.63
CA MET A 307 -0.37 6.64 -2.28
C MET A 307 -0.28 5.47 -1.29
N ALA A 308 -0.86 4.32 -1.65
CA ALA A 308 -0.76 3.11 -0.84
C ALA A 308 0.68 2.60 -0.70
N LEU A 309 1.47 2.63 -1.77
CA LEU A 309 2.89 2.30 -1.70
C LEU A 309 3.68 3.24 -0.77
N HIS A 310 3.38 4.54 -0.79
CA HIS A 310 3.98 5.48 0.14
C HIS A 310 3.64 5.11 1.58
N PHE A 311 2.35 4.90 1.86
CA PHE A 311 1.88 4.46 3.18
C PHE A 311 2.57 3.16 3.63
N TYR A 312 2.51 2.11 2.80
CA TYR A 312 3.13 0.81 3.04
C TYR A 312 4.64 0.93 3.36
N ARG A 313 5.35 1.79 2.65
CA ARG A 313 6.78 2.06 2.90
C ARG A 313 7.03 2.75 4.23
N ARG A 314 6.11 3.59 4.70
CA ARG A 314 6.25 4.39 5.93
C ARG A 314 5.79 3.65 7.17
N THR A 315 4.81 2.75 7.07
CA THR A 315 4.22 2.05 8.22
C THR A 315 4.60 0.58 8.33
N ARG A 316 4.96 -0.08 7.22
CA ARG A 316 5.38 -1.49 7.22
C ARG A 316 6.87 -1.62 6.95
N LEU A 317 7.34 -1.30 5.74
CA LEU A 317 8.76 -1.55 5.38
C LEU A 317 9.78 -0.77 6.21
N SER A 318 9.42 0.39 6.76
CA SER A 318 10.30 1.20 7.61
C SER A 318 10.57 0.58 8.98
N THR A 319 9.67 -0.28 9.45
CA THR A 319 9.78 -0.97 10.75
C THR A 319 10.90 -2.03 10.73
N MET A 320 11.18 -2.56 9.54
CA MET A 320 12.25 -3.52 9.28
C MET A 320 13.56 -2.76 9.01
N LYS A 321 14.63 -3.12 9.73
CA LYS A 321 15.94 -2.47 9.60
C LYS A 321 16.74 -3.02 8.42
N SER A 322 16.87 -4.34 8.34
CA SER A 322 17.67 -5.06 7.38
C SER A 322 16.91 -5.36 6.07
N LEU A 323 17.65 -5.73 5.02
CA LEU A 323 17.07 -6.01 3.70
C LEU A 323 16.31 -7.33 3.68
N ASP A 324 16.91 -8.38 4.22
CA ASP A 324 16.32 -9.71 4.39
C ASP A 324 14.93 -9.64 5.07
N ALA A 325 14.81 -8.94 6.19
CA ALA A 325 13.55 -8.75 6.91
C ALA A 325 12.51 -8.00 6.07
N LYS A 326 12.92 -7.03 5.26
CA LYS A 326 11.99 -6.32 4.34
C LYS A 326 11.52 -7.20 3.20
N VAL A 327 12.41 -8.05 2.66
CA VAL A 327 12.06 -9.02 1.62
C VAL A 327 11.10 -10.05 2.19
N GLN A 328 11.44 -10.65 3.34
CA GLN A 328 10.58 -11.60 4.05
C GLN A 328 9.19 -11.05 4.30
N LEU A 329 9.09 -9.85 4.91
CA LEU A 329 7.81 -9.18 5.14
C LEU A 329 6.99 -9.01 3.85
N PHE A 330 7.64 -8.63 2.75
CA PHE A 330 6.93 -8.45 1.49
C PHE A 330 6.50 -9.79 0.86
N LEU A 331 7.28 -10.87 1.03
CA LEU A 331 6.86 -12.22 0.60
C LEU A 331 5.66 -12.71 1.41
N GLU A 332 5.64 -12.48 2.72
CA GLU A 332 4.50 -12.79 3.58
C GLU A 332 3.25 -12.02 3.12
N ASP A 333 3.38 -10.72 2.89
CA ASP A 333 2.29 -9.87 2.38
C ASP A 333 1.81 -10.33 0.98
N ILE A 334 2.71 -10.81 0.11
CA ILE A 334 2.34 -11.47 -1.15
C ILE A 334 1.51 -12.74 -0.89
N SER A 335 1.92 -13.59 0.06
CA SER A 335 1.23 -14.85 0.37
C SER A 335 -0.19 -14.63 0.90
N LEU A 336 -0.44 -13.51 1.58
CA LEU A 336 -1.78 -13.14 2.05
C LEU A 336 -2.70 -12.75 0.88
N VAL A 337 -2.17 -12.01 -0.08
CA VAL A 337 -2.94 -11.58 -1.27
C VAL A 337 -3.13 -12.75 -2.25
N PHE A 338 -2.11 -13.59 -2.42
CA PHE A 338 -2.08 -14.69 -3.37
C PHE A 338 -1.73 -16.03 -2.67
N PRO A 339 -2.67 -16.63 -1.93
CA PRO A 339 -2.41 -17.79 -1.08
C PRO A 339 -2.27 -19.13 -1.83
N GLY A 340 -2.44 -19.13 -3.15
CA GLY A 340 -2.42 -20.31 -3.99
C GLY A 340 -3.80 -20.93 -4.22
N TYR A 341 -3.81 -22.00 -5.01
CA TYR A 341 -5.03 -22.62 -5.52
C TYR A 341 -6.02 -23.02 -4.41
N GLY A 342 -7.31 -22.76 -4.65
CA GLY A 342 -8.40 -23.16 -3.76
C GLY A 342 -8.52 -22.35 -2.46
N LYS A 343 -7.68 -21.33 -2.26
CA LYS A 343 -7.70 -20.47 -1.08
C LYS A 343 -8.16 -19.06 -1.46
N LYS A 344 -8.96 -18.43 -0.60
CA LYS A 344 -9.37 -17.04 -0.77
C LYS A 344 -8.26 -16.12 -0.25
N GLY A 345 -7.70 -15.30 -1.13
CA GLY A 345 -6.70 -14.28 -0.77
C GLY A 345 -7.34 -13.03 -0.18
N LEU A 346 -6.48 -12.16 0.35
CA LEU A 346 -6.87 -10.82 0.78
C LEU A 346 -7.31 -10.01 -0.45
N GLU A 347 -8.50 -9.41 -0.39
CA GLU A 347 -9.08 -8.61 -1.48
C GLU A 347 -9.11 -7.13 -1.09
N LEU A 348 -8.99 -6.23 -2.06
CA LEU A 348 -9.03 -4.79 -1.78
C LEU A 348 -10.31 -4.39 -1.04
N LYS A 349 -10.17 -3.83 0.17
CA LYS A 349 -11.31 -3.41 0.98
C LYS A 349 -12.00 -2.21 0.33
N LYS A 350 -13.24 -2.40 -0.12
CA LYS A 350 -14.09 -1.32 -0.64
C LYS A 350 -14.69 -0.59 0.56
N ILE A 351 -14.33 0.67 0.73
CA ILE A 351 -14.82 1.50 1.84
C ILE A 351 -15.63 2.65 1.28
N GLU A 352 -16.80 2.88 1.87
CA GLU A 352 -17.69 3.97 1.52
C GLU A 352 -17.06 5.31 1.85
N ILE A 353 -17.31 6.32 1.01
CA ILE A 353 -16.84 7.68 1.27
C ILE A 353 -17.58 8.21 2.50
N PRO A 354 -16.88 8.57 3.60
CA PRO A 354 -17.50 9.18 4.76
C PRO A 354 -18.16 10.49 4.34
N THR A 355 -19.41 10.62 4.73
CA THR A 355 -20.16 11.86 4.59
C THR A 355 -20.40 12.46 5.96
N VAL A 356 -20.93 13.67 5.98
CA VAL A 356 -21.30 14.35 7.22
C VAL A 356 -22.33 13.51 8.00
N GLU A 357 -23.24 12.88 7.27
CA GLU A 357 -24.32 12.04 7.82
C GLU A 357 -23.78 10.69 8.31
N SER A 358 -22.92 10.02 7.54
CA SER A 358 -22.39 8.70 7.93
C SER A 358 -21.56 8.76 9.21
N GLU A 359 -20.86 9.87 9.45
CA GLU A 359 -20.05 10.06 10.65
C GLU A 359 -20.82 10.71 11.81
N GLY A 360 -22.11 11.04 11.63
CA GLY A 360 -22.93 11.65 12.67
C GLY A 360 -22.42 13.02 13.13
N ILE A 361 -21.83 13.81 12.23
CA ILE A 361 -21.23 15.12 12.52
C ILE A 361 -22.06 16.30 12.00
N SER A 362 -23.33 16.06 11.64
CA SER A 362 -24.24 17.07 11.07
C SER A 362 -24.48 18.25 12.02
N ASP A 363 -24.58 17.99 13.32
CA ASP A 363 -24.74 18.99 14.39
C ASP A 363 -23.48 19.86 14.58
N LYS A 364 -22.31 19.30 14.27
CA LYS A 364 -21.00 19.97 14.37
C LYS A 364 -20.73 20.87 13.17
N MET A 365 -21.42 20.68 12.05
CA MET A 365 -21.26 21.48 10.84
C MET A 365 -21.84 22.89 11.02
N PRO A 366 -21.21 23.93 10.40
CA PRO A 366 -21.80 25.27 10.41
C PRO A 366 -23.17 25.22 9.73
N LYS A 367 -24.20 25.76 10.41
CA LYS A 367 -25.54 25.92 9.83
C LYS A 367 -25.39 26.61 8.48
N THR A 368 -25.84 25.97 7.40
CA THR A 368 -25.96 26.63 6.11
C THR A 368 -26.85 27.85 6.33
N SER A 369 -26.28 29.05 6.25
CA SER A 369 -27.11 30.22 6.12
C SER A 369 -27.87 30.04 4.81
N ASN A 370 -29.18 29.82 4.91
CA ASN A 370 -30.08 30.15 3.82
C ASN A 370 -29.82 31.63 3.54
N LYS A 371 -28.87 31.90 2.64
CA LYS A 371 -28.83 33.19 1.95
C LYS A 371 -30.16 33.23 1.23
N LYS A 372 -31.09 33.96 1.85
CA LYS A 372 -32.36 34.35 1.29
C LYS A 372 -32.13 34.62 -0.19
N LEU A 373 -32.85 33.90 -1.04
CA LEU A 373 -33.37 34.46 -2.28
C LEU A 373 -34.14 35.72 -1.88
N LEU A 374 -33.43 36.83 -1.73
CA LEU A 374 -34.00 38.16 -1.60
C LEU A 374 -33.90 38.77 -2.99
N LYS A 375 -35.02 38.60 -3.70
CA LYS A 375 -35.53 39.32 -4.88
C LYS A 375 -34.63 39.43 -6.10
#